data_AF-A0AAQ3JW22-F1
#
_entry.id   AF-A0AAQ3JW22-F1
#
_cell.length_a   1.000
_cell.length_b   1.000
_cell.length_c   1.000
_cell.angle_alpha   90.00
_cell.angle_beta   90.00
_cell.angle_gamma   90.00
#
_symmetry.space_group_name_H-M   'P 1'
#
loop_
_entity.id
_entity.type
_entity.pdbx_description
1 polymer ?
#
loop_
_entity_poly.entity_id
_entity_poly.type
_entity_poly.pdbx_seq_one_letter_code
_entity_poly.pdbx_strand_id
1 'polypeptide(L)'
;MSFSYSAKKPAPELVVPAGPTPGGRLPLSSMDRTAVVRILVDLVLVFKQGLAPATAIKAALSRALVPYYPVAGRIVEPSPGKTEVACTGDGVWFVEASAECSLKDANNLERPLLLPKQELLPFAPSHVNEQDLIFMMQVTNFTCGGFAVGIRFSHTVFDGLGAAQFLKAVAELARGHARLVVDPVWRRDAIPTPPKVSRGHPPTLAAFHFETAVFDVSADRINLVKNLFSRETGQKCSTFDVVTAIVWQCRTRAIGLPPAADVHLGFAANTRHLLRQLLPQEGFYGNCVYPMAIKARGERIDGASLVEVIEVIREAKERMSGMFLSWVMGGSGEDPYKVPLDYGTMVVSDWSRVGFAEVNYGWGEAIHVAPVNDECNFVASCIYLQPSKPKQGMRLMTRCVEKQHLPAFTAEMTKFLLHK
;
A
#
# COMPACT_ATOMS: atom_id res chain seq x y z
N MET A 1 -23.67 -4.18 5.80
CA MET A 1 -23.21 -3.45 7.00
C MET A 1 -24.10 -2.23 7.15
N SER A 2 -24.60 -1.93 8.35
CA SER A 2 -25.29 -0.66 8.60
C SER A 2 -24.24 0.40 8.95
N PHE A 3 -24.14 1.46 8.15
CA PHE A 3 -23.34 2.63 8.53
C PHE A 3 -24.10 3.43 9.57
N SER A 4 -23.43 3.81 10.65
CA SER A 4 -24.06 4.48 11.79
C SER A 4 -23.87 5.99 11.78
N TYR A 5 -22.98 6.50 10.93
CA TYR A 5 -22.61 7.91 10.88
C TYR A 5 -22.50 8.37 9.43
N SER A 6 -22.59 9.69 9.25
CA SER A 6 -22.27 10.35 7.99
C SER A 6 -21.33 11.56 8.18
N ALA A 7 -20.60 11.96 7.15
CA ALA A 7 -19.81 13.18 7.11
C ALA A 7 -20.46 14.25 6.23
N LYS A 8 -20.46 15.50 6.72
CA LYS A 8 -20.73 16.69 5.91
C LYS A 8 -19.53 16.95 5.02
N LYS A 9 -19.75 16.75 3.72
CA LYS A 9 -18.71 16.80 2.70
C LYS A 9 -19.08 17.80 1.61
N PRO A 10 -18.39 18.96 1.54
CA PRO A 10 -18.60 19.94 0.47
C PRO A 10 -18.02 19.45 -0.86
N ALA A 11 -18.27 20.20 -1.92
CA ALA A 11 -17.64 19.98 -3.21
C ALA A 11 -16.10 20.08 -3.10
N PRO A 12 -15.36 19.23 -3.82
CA PRO A 12 -13.90 19.30 -3.82
C PRO A 12 -13.42 20.59 -4.51
N GLU A 13 -12.28 21.10 -4.05
CA GLU A 13 -11.59 22.26 -4.63
C GLU A 13 -10.17 21.89 -5.06
N LEU A 14 -9.54 22.70 -5.92
CA LEU A 14 -8.17 22.48 -6.33
C LEU A 14 -7.19 23.25 -5.45
N VAL A 15 -6.20 22.54 -4.92
CA VAL A 15 -5.02 23.11 -4.28
C VAL A 15 -3.90 23.16 -5.30
N VAL A 16 -3.59 24.37 -5.77
CA VAL A 16 -2.53 24.63 -6.74
C VAL A 16 -1.17 24.85 -6.05
N PRO A 17 -0.04 24.70 -6.75
CA PRO A 17 1.27 25.06 -6.22
C PRO A 17 1.33 26.51 -5.72
N ALA A 18 1.99 26.74 -4.59
CA ALA A 18 2.10 28.08 -3.96
C ALA A 18 2.98 29.07 -4.75
N GLY A 19 3.66 28.60 -5.79
CA GLY A 19 4.58 29.37 -6.61
C GLY A 19 4.77 28.74 -7.99
N PRO A 20 5.55 29.36 -8.87
CA PRO A 20 5.76 28.88 -10.23
C PRO A 20 6.41 27.50 -10.22
N THR A 21 5.98 26.65 -11.15
CA THR A 21 6.49 25.29 -11.32
C THR A 21 7.03 25.06 -12.74
N PRO A 22 8.01 24.16 -12.91
CA PRO A 22 8.42 23.72 -14.24
C PRO A 22 7.24 23.07 -15.00
N GLY A 23 7.06 23.47 -16.26
CA GLY A 23 6.13 22.82 -17.18
C GLY A 23 6.77 21.65 -17.93
N GLY A 24 6.02 21.10 -18.89
CA GLY A 24 6.50 20.07 -19.82
C GLY A 24 5.99 18.68 -19.49
N ARG A 25 6.66 17.66 -20.03
CA ARG A 25 6.29 16.25 -19.86
C ARG A 25 7.44 15.45 -19.28
N LEU A 26 7.13 14.63 -18.30
CA LEU A 26 8.10 13.80 -17.61
C LEU A 26 7.84 12.31 -17.88
N PRO A 27 8.85 11.54 -18.35
CA PRO A 27 8.66 10.14 -18.63
C PRO A 27 8.54 9.31 -17.35
N LEU A 28 7.66 8.31 -17.40
CA LEU A 28 7.59 7.25 -16.39
C LEU A 28 8.62 6.15 -16.66
N SER A 29 9.06 5.44 -15.61
CA SER A 29 10.00 4.32 -15.72
C SER A 29 9.31 3.05 -16.22
N SER A 30 10.08 2.02 -16.52
CA SER A 30 9.58 0.68 -16.82
C SER A 30 8.74 0.08 -15.68
N MET A 31 9.11 0.35 -14.42
CA MET A 31 8.37 -0.13 -13.24
C MET A 31 7.05 0.63 -13.03
N ASP A 32 7.00 1.91 -13.40
CA ASP A 32 5.78 2.74 -13.31
C ASP A 32 4.75 2.39 -14.38
N ARG A 33 5.16 1.79 -15.51
CA ARG A 33 4.30 1.53 -16.67
C ARG A 33 3.60 0.17 -16.66
N THR A 34 3.79 -0.63 -15.61
CA THR A 34 3.20 -1.96 -15.51
C THR A 34 1.67 -1.88 -15.33
N ALA A 35 0.92 -2.86 -15.84
CA ALA A 35 -0.53 -2.85 -15.72
C ALA A 35 -1.01 -2.94 -14.26
N VAL A 36 -0.24 -3.61 -13.40
CA VAL A 36 -0.56 -3.84 -11.98
C VAL A 36 -0.59 -2.54 -11.17
N VAL A 37 0.17 -1.52 -11.57
CA VAL A 37 0.22 -0.22 -10.88
C VAL A 37 -0.69 0.84 -11.49
N ARG A 38 -1.50 0.50 -12.51
CA ARG A 38 -2.53 1.40 -13.07
C ARG A 38 -3.80 1.39 -12.22
N ILE A 39 -3.63 1.66 -10.94
CA ILE A 39 -4.71 1.72 -9.93
C ILE A 39 -4.51 2.93 -9.02
N LEU A 40 -5.60 3.39 -8.41
CA LEU A 40 -5.55 4.32 -7.29
C LEU A 40 -5.41 3.54 -5.98
N VAL A 41 -4.49 3.98 -5.12
CA VAL A 41 -4.35 3.50 -3.74
C VAL A 41 -5.11 4.44 -2.83
N ASP A 42 -5.99 3.86 -2.01
CA ASP A 42 -6.88 4.56 -1.09
C ASP A 42 -6.50 4.21 0.35
N LEU A 43 -6.19 5.21 1.17
CA LEU A 43 -5.92 5.02 2.59
C LEU A 43 -6.44 6.17 3.44
N VAL A 44 -6.60 5.90 4.73
CA VAL A 44 -6.96 6.89 5.75
C VAL A 44 -5.90 6.89 6.85
N LEU A 45 -5.42 8.07 7.22
CA LEU A 45 -4.58 8.31 8.39
C LEU A 45 -5.43 8.94 9.50
N VAL A 46 -5.38 8.41 10.72
CA VAL A 46 -6.20 8.91 11.84
C VAL A 46 -5.32 9.58 12.88
N PHE A 47 -5.72 10.76 13.34
CA PHE A 47 -4.99 11.58 14.30
C PHE A 47 -5.86 11.92 15.50
N LYS A 48 -5.28 11.82 16.71
CA LYS A 48 -6.02 12.04 17.97
C LYS A 48 -6.58 13.44 18.12
N GLN A 49 -5.84 14.44 17.64
CA GLN A 49 -6.16 15.84 17.83
C GLN A 49 -5.49 16.69 16.74
N GLY A 50 -6.09 17.85 16.42
CA GLY A 50 -5.47 18.87 15.58
C GLY A 50 -6.20 20.21 15.71
N LEU A 51 -5.48 21.32 15.53
CA LEU A 51 -6.06 22.67 15.56
C LEU A 51 -6.19 23.20 14.14
N ALA A 52 -7.41 23.29 13.62
CA ALA A 52 -7.68 23.64 12.22
C ALA A 52 -6.82 22.83 11.21
N PRO A 53 -6.84 21.49 11.29
CA PRO A 53 -5.93 20.64 10.50
C PRO A 53 -6.11 20.83 8.99
N ALA A 54 -7.34 21.04 8.51
CA ALA A 54 -7.60 21.27 7.09
C ALA A 54 -6.87 22.50 6.56
N THR A 55 -6.98 23.65 7.25
CA THR A 55 -6.27 24.89 6.89
C THR A 55 -4.76 24.70 6.83
N ALA A 56 -4.17 24.12 7.88
CA ALA A 56 -2.72 23.91 7.97
C ALA A 56 -2.21 22.96 6.88
N ILE A 57 -2.89 21.83 6.69
CA ILE A 57 -2.51 20.80 5.72
C ILE A 57 -2.71 21.32 4.29
N LYS A 58 -3.80 22.04 4.00
CA LYS A 58 -4.06 22.65 2.68
C LYS A 58 -2.96 23.65 2.30
N ALA A 59 -2.60 24.55 3.21
CA ALA A 59 -1.53 25.52 2.99
C ALA A 59 -0.16 24.83 2.77
N ALA A 60 0.13 23.81 3.58
CA ALA A 60 1.36 23.02 3.45
C ALA A 60 1.40 22.22 2.14
N LEU A 61 0.27 21.65 1.71
CA LEU A 61 0.14 20.92 0.45
C LEU A 61 0.46 21.84 -0.73
N SER A 62 -0.12 23.03 -0.77
CA SER A 62 0.17 24.04 -1.81
C SER A 62 1.68 24.35 -1.90
N ARG A 63 2.36 24.48 -0.75
CA ARG A 63 3.82 24.69 -0.69
C ARG A 63 4.61 23.45 -1.13
N ALA A 64 4.19 22.24 -0.74
CA ALA A 64 4.85 20.99 -1.12
C ALA A 64 4.76 20.72 -2.63
N LEU A 65 3.68 21.15 -3.27
CA LEU A 65 3.49 21.03 -4.71
C LEU A 65 4.46 21.88 -5.55
N VAL A 66 5.26 22.77 -4.96
CA VAL A 66 6.32 23.47 -5.69
C VAL A 66 7.52 22.53 -5.97
N PRO A 67 8.20 21.95 -4.95
CA PRO A 67 9.26 20.98 -5.20
C PRO A 67 8.71 19.65 -5.75
N TYR A 68 7.48 19.24 -5.37
CA TYR A 68 6.80 18.07 -5.95
C TYR A 68 5.88 18.46 -7.12
N TYR A 69 6.29 19.40 -7.97
CA TYR A 69 5.47 19.91 -9.07
C TYR A 69 4.80 18.86 -9.99
N PRO A 70 5.38 17.66 -10.24
CA PRO A 70 4.70 16.68 -11.08
C PRO A 70 3.39 16.20 -10.46
N VAL A 71 3.25 16.23 -9.13
CA VAL A 71 2.05 15.80 -8.39
C VAL A 71 0.83 16.68 -8.70
N ALA A 72 1.06 17.96 -9.03
CA ALA A 72 0.02 18.89 -9.47
C ALA A 72 -0.35 18.74 -10.95
N GLY A 73 0.28 17.81 -11.67
CA GLY A 73 0.06 17.54 -13.08
C GLY A 73 -1.03 16.51 -13.37
N ARG A 74 -0.98 15.94 -14.58
CA ARG A 74 -1.88 14.87 -15.04
C ARG A 74 -1.09 13.72 -15.66
N ILE A 75 -1.54 12.49 -15.45
CA ILE A 75 -1.06 11.34 -16.19
C ILE A 75 -1.63 11.42 -17.60
N VAL A 76 -0.77 11.27 -18.60
CA VAL A 76 -1.16 11.32 -20.02
C VAL A 76 -0.51 10.18 -20.80
N GLU A 77 -1.18 9.74 -21.86
CA GLU A 77 -0.66 8.73 -22.78
C GLU A 77 -0.66 9.29 -24.22
N PRO A 78 0.33 10.12 -24.60
CA PRO A 78 0.43 10.72 -25.94
C PRO A 78 0.41 9.71 -27.09
N SER A 79 0.85 8.48 -26.83
CA SER A 79 0.85 7.38 -27.78
C SER A 79 0.74 6.06 -27.02
N PRO A 80 0.17 4.99 -27.60
CA PRO A 80 -0.05 3.72 -26.92
C PRO A 80 1.20 3.15 -26.24
N GLY A 81 1.13 2.98 -24.92
CA GLY A 81 2.17 2.49 -24.03
C GLY A 81 3.22 3.52 -23.61
N LYS A 82 3.07 4.79 -24.00
CA LYS A 82 3.98 5.89 -23.63
C LYS A 82 3.34 6.78 -22.57
N THR A 83 3.12 6.22 -21.38
CA THR A 83 2.59 6.98 -20.25
C THR A 83 3.66 7.94 -19.70
N GLU A 84 3.25 9.18 -19.47
CA GLU A 84 4.05 10.32 -19.01
C GLU A 84 3.24 11.14 -17.99
N VAL A 85 3.90 12.05 -17.27
CA VAL A 85 3.24 13.08 -16.46
C VAL A 85 3.34 14.41 -17.20
N ALA A 86 2.21 15.02 -17.55
CA ALA A 86 2.14 16.39 -17.99
C ALA A 86 2.14 17.31 -16.76
N CYS A 87 3.18 18.12 -16.60
CA CYS A 87 3.35 19.05 -15.50
C CYS A 87 2.55 20.33 -15.77
N THR A 88 1.23 20.26 -15.60
CA THR A 88 0.30 21.37 -15.89
C THR A 88 0.20 22.37 -14.74
N GLY A 89 0.45 21.94 -13.51
CA GLY A 89 0.29 22.79 -12.33
C GLY A 89 -1.18 23.00 -11.91
N ASP A 90 -2.13 22.25 -12.50
CA ASP A 90 -3.57 22.36 -12.23
C ASP A 90 -3.92 22.08 -10.76
N GLY A 91 -3.05 21.37 -10.05
CA GLY A 91 -3.20 21.12 -8.62
C GLY A 91 -3.83 19.77 -8.28
N VAL A 92 -4.08 19.61 -6.99
CA VAL A 92 -4.58 18.40 -6.33
C VAL A 92 -5.98 18.67 -5.78
N TRP A 93 -6.91 17.75 -5.99
CA TRP A 93 -8.25 17.87 -5.39
C TRP A 93 -8.18 17.70 -3.87
N PHE A 94 -8.79 18.65 -3.18
CA PHE A 94 -8.83 18.75 -1.73
C PHE A 94 -10.28 18.88 -1.25
N VAL A 95 -10.58 18.24 -0.12
CA VAL A 95 -11.88 18.36 0.55
C VAL A 95 -11.66 18.60 2.04
N GLU A 96 -12.30 19.63 2.58
CA GLU A 96 -12.47 19.80 4.03
C GLU A 96 -13.85 19.30 4.43
N ALA A 97 -13.91 18.26 5.26
CA ALA A 97 -15.14 17.63 5.72
C ALA A 97 -15.25 17.65 7.25
N SER A 98 -16.44 17.37 7.76
CA SER A 98 -16.68 17.16 9.19
C SER A 98 -17.64 15.99 9.42
N ALA A 99 -17.38 15.19 10.45
CA ALA A 99 -18.25 14.14 10.92
C ALA A 99 -18.89 14.58 12.25
N GLU A 100 -20.22 14.40 12.37
CA GLU A 100 -20.97 14.77 13.58
C GLU A 100 -20.88 13.69 14.68
N CYS A 101 -19.73 13.07 14.81
CA CYS A 101 -19.44 12.07 15.84
C CYS A 101 -17.99 12.19 16.32
N SER A 102 -17.67 11.57 17.45
CA SER A 102 -16.27 11.46 17.88
C SER A 102 -15.57 10.32 17.13
N LEU A 103 -14.23 10.34 17.10
CA LEU A 103 -13.46 9.19 16.59
C LEU A 103 -13.82 7.91 17.35
N LYS A 104 -14.04 7.98 18.67
CA LYS A 104 -14.41 6.81 19.49
C LYS A 104 -15.76 6.23 19.06
N ASP A 105 -16.75 7.08 18.77
CA ASP A 105 -18.07 6.66 18.30
C ASP A 105 -17.96 5.98 16.93
N ALA A 106 -17.07 6.47 16.06
CA ALA A 106 -16.76 5.87 14.76
C ALA A 106 -15.74 4.71 14.83
N ASN A 107 -15.58 4.06 15.98
CA ASN A 107 -14.64 2.95 16.22
C ASN A 107 -13.17 3.28 15.84
N ASN A 108 -12.76 4.54 16.01
CA ASN A 108 -11.47 5.10 15.57
C ASN A 108 -11.14 4.82 14.10
N LEU A 109 -12.17 4.61 13.27
CA LEU A 109 -12.07 4.17 11.88
C LEU A 109 -11.34 2.81 11.71
N GLU A 110 -11.34 1.97 12.75
CA GLU A 110 -10.98 0.55 12.62
C GLU A 110 -12.09 -0.24 11.92
N ARG A 111 -11.77 -1.44 11.43
CA ARG A 111 -12.75 -2.35 10.80
C ARG A 111 -13.62 -3.05 11.85
N PRO A 112 -14.92 -3.30 11.56
CA PRO A 112 -15.67 -2.78 10.43
C PRO A 112 -15.86 -1.26 10.51
N LEU A 113 -15.77 -0.57 9.37
CA LEU A 113 -15.93 0.89 9.33
C LEU A 113 -17.38 1.28 9.66
N LEU A 114 -17.56 2.22 10.57
CA LEU A 114 -18.87 2.80 10.91
C LEU A 114 -19.25 4.02 10.06
N LEU A 115 -18.26 4.56 9.33
CA LEU A 115 -18.41 5.56 8.26
C LEU A 115 -18.09 4.90 6.91
N PRO A 116 -18.89 5.11 5.87
CA PRO A 116 -18.59 4.57 4.55
C PRO A 116 -17.31 5.19 4.00
N LYS A 117 -16.51 4.41 3.25
CA LYS A 117 -15.24 4.90 2.68
C LYS A 117 -15.41 6.15 1.82
N GLN A 118 -16.56 6.29 1.15
CA GLN A 118 -16.88 7.40 0.25
C GLN A 118 -16.92 8.75 0.98
N GLU A 119 -17.23 8.70 2.28
CA GLU A 119 -17.24 9.88 3.14
C GLU A 119 -15.88 10.17 3.79
N LEU A 120 -14.97 9.20 3.78
CA LEU A 120 -13.62 9.35 4.34
C LEU A 120 -12.57 9.71 3.29
N LEU A 121 -12.85 9.49 2.01
CA LEU A 121 -11.89 9.70 0.91
C LEU A 121 -12.31 10.85 -0.01
N PRO A 122 -11.38 11.58 -0.63
CA PRO A 122 -11.69 12.56 -1.67
C PRO A 122 -12.15 11.87 -2.97
N PHE A 123 -13.03 12.52 -3.72
CA PHE A 123 -13.39 12.12 -5.09
C PHE A 123 -13.40 13.37 -5.95
N ALA A 124 -12.93 13.26 -7.18
CA ALA A 124 -13.01 14.35 -8.13
C ALA A 124 -14.47 14.55 -8.61
N PRO A 125 -14.81 15.72 -9.16
CA PRO A 125 -16.10 15.89 -9.84
C PRO A 125 -16.30 14.84 -10.94
N SER A 126 -17.55 14.45 -11.21
CA SER A 126 -17.89 13.32 -12.11
C SER A 126 -17.40 13.46 -13.57
N HIS A 127 -17.11 14.68 -14.03
CA HIS A 127 -16.57 14.93 -15.37
C HIS A 127 -15.04 14.78 -15.45
N VAL A 128 -14.37 14.59 -14.31
CA VAL A 128 -12.92 14.41 -14.22
C VAL A 128 -12.61 12.92 -14.24
N ASN A 129 -11.73 12.51 -15.14
CA ASN A 129 -11.19 11.16 -15.14
C ASN A 129 -10.16 11.01 -14.01
N GLU A 130 -10.52 10.28 -12.95
CA GLU A 130 -9.63 10.10 -11.79
C GLU A 130 -8.34 9.34 -12.11
N GLN A 131 -8.30 8.55 -13.19
CA GLN A 131 -7.09 7.84 -13.61
C GLN A 131 -6.00 8.77 -14.14
N ASP A 132 -6.37 9.99 -14.53
CA ASP A 132 -5.42 11.02 -14.97
C ASP A 132 -4.84 11.80 -13.77
N LEU A 133 -5.40 11.62 -12.57
CA LEU A 133 -4.99 12.32 -11.36
C LEU A 133 -3.87 11.57 -10.63
N ILE A 134 -2.94 12.33 -10.05
CA ILE A 134 -1.81 11.75 -9.33
C ILE A 134 -2.10 11.63 -7.84
N PHE A 135 -2.80 12.63 -7.28
CA PHE A 135 -3.05 12.71 -5.84
C PHE A 135 -4.35 13.46 -5.56
N MET A 136 -5.04 13.05 -4.51
CA MET A 136 -6.22 13.69 -3.93
C MET A 136 -6.18 13.56 -2.41
N MET A 137 -6.65 14.57 -1.69
CA MET A 137 -6.65 14.59 -0.22
C MET A 137 -7.99 15.06 0.35
N GLN A 138 -8.42 14.47 1.46
CA GLN A 138 -9.54 14.95 2.26
C GLN A 138 -9.11 15.03 3.72
N VAL A 139 -9.50 16.10 4.42
CA VAL A 139 -9.36 16.22 5.87
C VAL A 139 -10.75 16.23 6.50
N THR A 140 -11.06 15.21 7.30
CA THR A 140 -12.35 15.08 8.01
C THR A 140 -12.16 15.35 9.50
N ASN A 141 -12.80 16.40 10.02
CA ASN A 141 -12.78 16.74 11.45
C ASN A 141 -13.86 15.97 12.22
N PHE A 142 -13.56 15.56 13.46
CA PHE A 142 -14.50 14.88 14.37
C PHE A 142 -14.81 15.76 15.58
N THR A 143 -15.96 15.54 16.24
CA THR A 143 -16.43 16.40 17.35
C THR A 143 -15.51 16.38 18.57
N CYS A 144 -14.67 15.36 18.72
CA CYS A 144 -13.68 15.24 19.80
C CYS A 144 -12.36 16.00 19.53
N GLY A 145 -12.27 16.77 18.43
CA GLY A 145 -11.05 17.47 18.01
C GLY A 145 -10.03 16.61 17.28
N GLY A 146 -10.29 15.29 17.15
CA GLY A 146 -9.54 14.40 16.28
C GLY A 146 -9.87 14.60 14.82
N PHE A 147 -9.01 14.12 13.92
CA PHE A 147 -9.23 14.23 12.48
C PHE A 147 -8.70 13.01 11.72
N ALA A 148 -9.23 12.80 10.52
CA ALA A 148 -8.74 11.81 9.58
C ALA A 148 -8.27 12.49 8.28
N VAL A 149 -7.21 11.95 7.69
CA VAL A 149 -6.72 12.36 6.36
C VAL A 149 -6.95 11.21 5.40
N GLY A 150 -7.96 11.35 4.55
CA GLY A 150 -8.24 10.44 3.45
C GLY A 150 -7.39 10.78 2.25
N ILE A 151 -6.76 9.78 1.65
CA ILE A 151 -5.80 9.96 0.57
C ILE A 151 -6.14 8.98 -0.54
N ARG A 152 -6.12 9.48 -1.78
CA ARG A 152 -6.15 8.66 -2.99
C ARG A 152 -5.01 9.09 -3.89
N PHE A 153 -4.14 8.17 -4.28
CA PHE A 153 -3.00 8.49 -5.14
C PHE A 153 -2.80 7.44 -6.23
N SER A 154 -2.26 7.84 -7.37
CA SER A 154 -1.94 6.92 -8.45
C SER A 154 -0.70 6.10 -8.16
N HIS A 155 -0.86 4.78 -8.11
CA HIS A 155 0.26 3.84 -7.94
C HIS A 155 1.23 3.89 -9.13
N THR A 156 0.80 4.46 -10.26
CA THR A 156 1.65 4.68 -11.45
C THR A 156 2.76 5.70 -11.17
N VAL A 157 2.52 6.66 -10.28
CA VAL A 157 3.51 7.69 -9.94
C VAL A 157 4.23 7.36 -8.64
N PHE A 158 3.53 6.82 -7.65
CA PHE A 158 4.09 6.51 -6.33
C PHE A 158 4.05 5.02 -6.05
N ASP A 159 5.11 4.47 -5.46
CA ASP A 159 4.92 3.34 -4.56
C ASP A 159 4.68 3.84 -3.13
N GLY A 160 4.48 2.91 -2.18
CA GLY A 160 4.21 3.27 -0.79
C GLY A 160 5.28 4.19 -0.18
N LEU A 161 6.56 3.89 -0.37
CA LEU A 161 7.65 4.70 0.19
C LEU A 161 7.67 6.11 -0.39
N GLY A 162 7.44 6.24 -1.70
CA GLY A 162 7.31 7.53 -2.36
C GLY A 162 6.12 8.35 -1.87
N ALA A 163 4.95 7.72 -1.73
CA ALA A 163 3.75 8.38 -1.21
C ALA A 163 3.96 8.86 0.24
N ALA A 164 4.58 8.02 1.09
CA ALA A 164 4.92 8.40 2.45
C ALA A 164 5.93 9.54 2.51
N GLN A 165 6.93 9.57 1.61
CA GLN A 165 7.88 10.68 1.50
C GLN A 165 7.15 12.00 1.19
N PHE A 166 6.22 11.99 0.23
CA PHE A 166 5.42 13.17 -0.11
C PHE A 166 4.55 13.63 1.07
N LEU A 167 3.86 12.72 1.75
CA LEU A 167 3.05 13.05 2.94
C LEU A 167 3.90 13.63 4.08
N LYS A 168 5.10 13.10 4.31
CA LYS A 168 6.05 13.65 5.28
C LYS A 168 6.52 15.05 4.89
N ALA A 169 6.76 15.31 3.61
CA ALA A 169 7.10 16.65 3.12
C ALA A 169 5.96 17.65 3.37
N VAL A 170 4.69 17.28 3.10
CA VAL A 170 3.53 18.11 3.47
C VAL A 170 3.50 18.34 4.98
N ALA A 171 3.76 17.31 5.77
CA ALA A 171 3.77 17.39 7.23
C ALA A 171 4.89 18.26 7.81
N GLU A 172 6.10 18.24 7.24
CA GLU A 172 7.19 19.16 7.57
C GLU A 172 6.79 20.62 7.35
N LEU A 173 6.19 20.92 6.20
CA LEU A 173 5.76 22.27 5.86
C LEU A 173 4.58 22.73 6.72
N ALA A 174 3.67 21.83 7.10
CA ALA A 174 2.58 22.11 8.05
C ALA A 174 3.12 22.46 9.44
N ARG A 175 4.23 21.84 9.86
CA ARG A 175 4.96 22.18 11.10
C ARG A 175 5.79 23.47 11.00
N GLY A 176 5.71 24.20 9.88
CA GLY A 176 6.41 25.47 9.70
C GLY A 176 7.87 25.34 9.25
N HIS A 177 8.30 24.18 8.74
CA HIS A 177 9.65 24.09 8.17
C HIS A 177 9.78 25.05 6.97
N ALA A 178 10.91 25.76 6.91
CA ALA A 178 11.20 26.68 5.81
C ALA A 178 11.53 25.93 4.51
N ARG A 179 12.18 24.77 4.64
CA ARG A 179 12.59 23.88 3.53
C ARG A 179 12.31 22.42 3.90
N LEU A 180 12.24 21.57 2.88
CA LEU A 180 12.13 20.12 3.05
C LEU A 180 13.43 19.55 3.61
N VAL A 181 13.32 18.47 4.38
CA VAL A 181 14.51 17.72 4.85
C VAL A 181 15.15 16.95 3.70
N VAL A 182 14.32 16.39 2.81
CA VAL A 182 14.74 15.63 1.62
C VAL A 182 14.08 16.24 0.39
N ASP A 183 14.91 16.67 -0.57
CA ASP A 183 14.42 17.19 -1.83
C ASP A 183 13.88 16.05 -2.72
N PRO A 184 12.70 16.21 -3.35
CA PRO A 184 12.18 15.22 -4.28
C PRO A 184 13.03 15.14 -5.54
N VAL A 185 13.30 13.91 -5.99
CA VAL A 185 14.08 13.66 -7.20
C VAL A 185 13.25 12.91 -8.24
N TRP A 186 13.09 13.52 -9.41
CA TRP A 186 12.59 12.84 -10.61
C TRP A 186 13.75 12.26 -11.41
N ARG A 187 13.98 10.94 -11.32
CA ARG A 187 15.08 10.22 -12.01
C ARG A 187 14.63 8.88 -12.61
N ARG A 188 13.40 8.84 -13.15
CA ARG A 188 12.77 7.63 -13.70
C ARG A 188 13.43 7.12 -14.98
N ASP A 189 14.08 8.02 -15.72
CA ASP A 189 14.88 7.76 -16.91
C ASP A 189 16.16 6.97 -16.63
N ALA A 190 16.69 7.05 -15.40
CA ALA A 190 17.86 6.27 -14.98
C ALA A 190 17.56 4.77 -14.77
N ILE A 191 16.28 4.38 -14.68
CA ILE A 191 15.87 2.99 -14.55
C ILE A 191 15.82 2.35 -15.95
N PRO A 192 16.58 1.28 -16.21
CA PRO A 192 16.58 0.64 -17.53
C PRO A 192 15.19 0.12 -17.90
N THR A 193 14.89 0.17 -19.20
CA THR A 193 13.66 -0.41 -19.75
C THR A 193 13.96 -1.80 -20.30
N PRO A 194 13.38 -2.87 -19.73
CA PRO A 194 13.56 -4.20 -20.29
C PRO A 194 12.99 -4.26 -21.72
N PRO A 195 13.73 -4.83 -22.70
CA PRO A 195 13.32 -4.90 -24.09
C PRO A 195 12.02 -5.69 -24.34
N LYS A 196 11.58 -6.50 -23.37
CA LYS A 196 10.41 -7.39 -23.47
C LYS A 196 9.43 -7.21 -22.32
N VAL A 197 9.10 -5.99 -21.92
CA VAL A 197 7.92 -5.80 -21.05
C VAL A 197 6.71 -6.19 -21.88
N SER A 198 6.17 -7.38 -21.64
CA SER A 198 5.03 -7.87 -22.40
C SER A 198 3.86 -6.95 -22.08
N ARG A 199 3.25 -6.37 -23.12
CA ARG A 199 1.94 -5.72 -23.02
C ARG A 199 0.90 -6.84 -22.90
N GLY A 200 0.94 -7.58 -21.79
CA GLY A 200 -0.06 -8.60 -21.52
C GLY A 200 -1.44 -7.96 -21.56
N HIS A 201 -2.40 -8.63 -22.21
CA HIS A 201 -3.79 -8.26 -22.03
C HIS A 201 -4.12 -8.30 -20.54
N PRO A 202 -4.96 -7.37 -20.02
CA PRO A 202 -5.48 -7.49 -18.68
C PRO A 202 -6.05 -8.89 -18.52
N PRO A 203 -5.62 -9.68 -17.52
CA PRO A 203 -6.19 -10.99 -17.28
C PRO A 203 -7.71 -10.86 -17.13
N THR A 204 -8.46 -11.87 -17.58
CA THR A 204 -9.89 -11.97 -17.28
C THR A 204 -10.03 -12.08 -15.77
N LEU A 205 -10.41 -10.98 -15.13
CA LEU A 205 -10.51 -10.92 -13.67
C LEU A 205 -11.79 -11.66 -13.25
N ALA A 206 -11.63 -12.81 -12.60
CA ALA A 206 -12.72 -13.35 -11.79
C ALA A 206 -12.93 -12.36 -10.64
N ALA A 207 -14.14 -11.79 -10.55
CA ALA A 207 -14.49 -10.93 -9.43
C ALA A 207 -14.75 -11.80 -8.20
N PHE A 208 -13.79 -11.84 -7.29
CA PHE A 208 -13.96 -12.51 -6.00
C PHE A 208 -14.67 -11.59 -5.01
N HIS A 209 -15.40 -12.16 -4.07
CA HIS A 209 -16.02 -11.38 -2.98
C HIS A 209 -15.27 -11.65 -1.67
N PHE A 210 -14.04 -11.13 -1.58
CA PHE A 210 -13.20 -11.31 -0.39
C PHE A 210 -13.77 -10.57 0.82
N GLU A 211 -13.82 -11.28 1.94
CA GLU A 211 -14.23 -10.71 3.23
C GLU A 211 -13.04 -10.04 3.92
N THR A 212 -13.31 -8.91 4.56
CA THR A 212 -12.29 -8.21 5.36
C THR A 212 -12.25 -8.77 6.78
N ALA A 213 -11.08 -9.20 7.22
CA ALA A 213 -10.81 -9.55 8.63
C ALA A 213 -9.48 -8.93 9.10
N VAL A 214 -9.38 -8.65 10.40
CA VAL A 214 -8.20 -8.02 11.00
C VAL A 214 -7.68 -8.91 12.12
N PHE A 215 -6.38 -9.18 12.10
CA PHE A 215 -5.68 -9.99 13.09
C PHE A 215 -4.47 -9.23 13.63
N ASP A 216 -4.27 -9.23 14.95
CA ASP A 216 -3.07 -8.70 15.57
C ASP A 216 -2.18 -9.86 16.01
N VAL A 217 -1.03 -10.04 15.38
CA VAL A 217 -0.01 -11.01 15.81
C VAL A 217 0.94 -10.31 16.78
N SER A 218 1.00 -10.75 18.04
CA SER A 218 1.83 -10.11 19.06
C SER A 218 3.33 -10.25 18.77
N ALA A 219 4.13 -9.29 19.26
CA ALA A 219 5.58 -9.36 19.17
C ALA A 219 6.16 -10.64 19.81
N ASP A 220 5.63 -11.05 20.97
CA ASP A 220 6.04 -12.27 21.67
C ASP A 220 5.81 -13.51 20.82
N ARG A 221 4.64 -13.61 20.17
CA ARG A 221 4.33 -14.73 19.30
C ARG A 221 5.25 -14.79 18.09
N ILE A 222 5.52 -13.63 17.47
CA ILE A 222 6.47 -13.52 16.37
C ILE A 222 7.87 -13.99 16.81
N ASN A 223 8.32 -13.55 17.99
CA ASN A 223 9.63 -13.91 18.51
C ASN A 223 9.73 -15.39 18.90
N LEU A 224 8.65 -16.00 19.41
CA LEU A 224 8.57 -17.43 19.68
C LEU A 224 8.85 -18.24 18.39
N VAL A 225 8.19 -17.89 17.29
CA VAL A 225 8.39 -18.57 16.00
C VAL A 225 9.79 -18.31 15.44
N LYS A 226 10.34 -17.09 15.59
CA LYS A 226 11.73 -16.81 15.20
C LYS A 226 12.74 -17.66 15.99
N ASN A 227 12.51 -17.83 17.29
CA ASN A 227 13.36 -18.65 18.14
C ASN A 227 13.26 -20.14 17.78
N LEU A 228 12.04 -20.62 17.49
CA LEU A 228 11.80 -21.96 16.97
C LEU A 228 12.60 -22.20 15.67
N PHE A 229 12.44 -21.31 14.71
CA PHE A 229 13.16 -21.36 13.43
C PHE A 229 14.69 -21.37 13.65
N SER A 230 15.20 -20.49 14.52
CA SER A 230 16.64 -20.41 14.82
C SER A 230 17.18 -21.65 15.51
N ARG A 231 16.38 -22.31 16.35
CA ARG A 231 16.79 -23.54 17.04
C ARG A 231 16.86 -24.72 16.08
N GLU A 232 15.93 -24.82 15.14
CA GLU A 232 15.84 -25.97 14.21
C GLU A 232 16.78 -25.84 13.02
N THR A 233 17.03 -24.62 12.53
CA THR A 233 17.82 -24.38 11.30
C THR A 233 19.20 -23.78 11.55
N GLY A 234 19.44 -23.24 12.75
CA GLY A 234 20.63 -22.43 13.03
C GLY A 234 20.63 -21.04 12.35
N GLN A 235 19.57 -20.66 11.64
CA GLN A 235 19.47 -19.41 10.89
C GLN A 235 18.48 -18.41 11.53
N LYS A 236 18.53 -17.13 11.12
CA LYS A 236 17.58 -16.10 11.58
C LYS A 236 16.53 -15.81 10.53
N CYS A 237 15.25 -15.75 10.90
CA CYS A 237 14.17 -15.26 10.03
C CYS A 237 13.63 -13.88 10.45
N SER A 238 13.01 -13.17 9.50
CA SER A 238 12.41 -11.86 9.71
C SER A 238 10.96 -11.95 10.19
N THR A 239 10.43 -10.85 10.75
CA THR A 239 8.99 -10.78 11.09
C THR A 239 8.13 -11.06 9.87
N PHE A 240 8.52 -10.50 8.70
CA PHE A 240 7.83 -10.73 7.44
C PHE A 240 7.71 -12.22 7.11
N ASP A 241 8.81 -12.98 7.24
CA ASP A 241 8.80 -14.41 6.92
C ASP A 241 7.81 -15.18 7.82
N VAL A 242 7.81 -14.87 9.12
CA VAL A 242 6.91 -15.49 10.11
C VAL A 242 5.45 -15.18 9.81
N VAL A 243 5.08 -13.90 9.69
CA VAL A 243 3.66 -13.53 9.52
C VAL A 243 3.14 -13.98 8.16
N THR A 244 3.99 -13.98 7.12
CA THR A 244 3.65 -14.45 5.77
C THR A 244 3.41 -15.96 5.77
N ALA A 245 4.30 -16.73 6.42
CA ALA A 245 4.13 -18.17 6.55
C ALA A 245 2.82 -18.53 7.26
N ILE A 246 2.51 -17.84 8.37
CA ILE A 246 1.26 -18.04 9.11
C ILE A 246 0.05 -17.77 8.22
N VAL A 247 -0.06 -16.57 7.61
CA VAL A 247 -1.27 -16.22 6.84
C VAL A 247 -1.43 -17.10 5.59
N TRP A 248 -0.33 -17.46 4.93
CA TRP A 248 -0.37 -18.29 3.72
C TRP A 248 -0.77 -19.73 4.03
N GLN A 249 -0.22 -20.30 5.10
CA GLN A 249 -0.59 -21.64 5.56
C GLN A 249 -2.04 -21.70 6.07
N CYS A 250 -2.45 -20.75 6.91
CA CYS A 250 -3.84 -20.65 7.38
C CYS A 250 -4.84 -20.53 6.23
N ARG A 251 -4.52 -19.70 5.23
CA ARG A 251 -5.36 -19.56 4.04
C ARG A 251 -5.43 -20.86 3.26
N THR A 252 -4.30 -21.52 3.02
CA THR A 252 -4.23 -22.79 2.27
C THR A 252 -5.13 -23.86 2.89
N ARG A 253 -5.04 -24.03 4.22
CA ARG A 253 -5.92 -24.91 4.99
C ARG A 253 -7.39 -24.55 4.86
N ALA A 254 -7.71 -23.27 4.98
CA ALA A 254 -9.09 -22.79 5.02
C ALA A 254 -9.83 -22.86 3.67
N ILE A 255 -9.12 -22.64 2.56
CA ILE A 255 -9.74 -22.72 1.23
C ILE A 255 -9.90 -24.16 0.74
N GLY A 256 -9.17 -25.12 1.32
CA GLY A 256 -9.36 -26.55 1.09
C GLY A 256 -9.34 -26.98 -0.39
N LEU A 257 -8.48 -26.35 -1.21
CA LEU A 257 -8.31 -26.77 -2.61
C LEU A 257 -7.82 -28.22 -2.69
N PRO A 258 -8.05 -28.93 -3.82
CA PRO A 258 -7.54 -30.29 -3.99
C PRO A 258 -6.05 -30.39 -3.63
N PRO A 259 -5.57 -31.47 -2.98
CA PRO A 259 -4.18 -31.56 -2.49
C PRO A 259 -3.11 -31.27 -3.55
N ALA A 260 -3.35 -31.75 -4.77
CA ALA A 260 -2.48 -31.57 -5.93
C ALA A 260 -2.64 -30.20 -6.63
N ALA A 261 -3.60 -29.36 -6.23
CA ALA A 261 -3.75 -28.02 -6.78
C ALA A 261 -2.57 -27.12 -6.35
N ASP A 262 -2.22 -26.16 -7.20
CA ASP A 262 -1.18 -25.20 -6.89
C ASP A 262 -1.75 -24.04 -6.05
N VAL A 263 -0.99 -23.61 -5.06
CA VAL A 263 -1.21 -22.36 -4.31
C VAL A 263 -0.05 -21.41 -4.56
N HIS A 264 -0.37 -20.13 -4.70
CA HIS A 264 0.62 -19.11 -5.02
C HIS A 264 0.68 -18.04 -3.93
N LEU A 265 1.90 -17.61 -3.61
CA LEU A 265 2.16 -16.49 -2.72
C LEU A 265 2.96 -15.42 -3.48
N GLY A 266 2.34 -14.26 -3.66
CA GLY A 266 2.97 -13.06 -4.20
C GLY A 266 3.38 -12.09 -3.08
N PHE A 267 4.47 -11.34 -3.25
CA PHE A 267 4.75 -10.20 -2.39
C PHE A 267 5.55 -9.10 -3.10
N ALA A 268 5.33 -7.86 -2.68
CA ALA A 268 6.04 -6.68 -3.18
C ALA A 268 7.44 -6.55 -2.55
N ALA A 269 8.51 -6.69 -3.34
CA ALA A 269 9.88 -6.51 -2.89
C ALA A 269 10.41 -5.11 -3.25
N ASN A 270 10.95 -4.39 -2.26
CA ASN A 270 11.59 -3.09 -2.48
C ASN A 270 12.98 -3.27 -3.12
N THR A 271 13.18 -2.73 -4.32
CA THR A 271 14.42 -2.85 -5.10
C THR A 271 15.26 -1.57 -5.13
N ARG A 272 14.87 -0.51 -4.41
CA ARG A 272 15.66 0.75 -4.34
C ARG A 272 17.12 0.51 -4.00
N HIS A 273 17.40 -0.41 -3.08
CA HIS A 273 18.75 -0.74 -2.64
C HIS A 273 19.62 -1.35 -3.74
N LEU A 274 19.02 -2.00 -4.74
CA LEU A 274 19.69 -2.57 -5.91
C LEU A 274 19.94 -1.52 -7.00
N LEU A 275 19.28 -0.37 -6.92
CA LEU A 275 19.37 0.74 -7.88
C LEU A 275 20.23 1.90 -7.37
N ARG A 276 20.96 1.75 -6.26
CA ARG A 276 21.75 2.83 -5.63
C ARG A 276 22.84 3.44 -6.53
N GLN A 277 23.28 2.74 -7.56
CA GLN A 277 24.23 3.27 -8.54
C GLN A 277 23.56 4.15 -9.61
N LEU A 278 22.23 4.07 -9.75
CA LEU A 278 21.44 4.75 -10.79
C LEU A 278 20.55 5.86 -10.21
N LEU A 279 20.01 5.61 -9.01
CA LEU A 279 19.11 6.49 -8.27
C LEU A 279 19.83 7.13 -7.08
N PRO A 280 19.39 8.34 -6.66
CA PRO A 280 19.93 8.95 -5.44
C PRO A 280 19.60 8.11 -4.19
N GLN A 281 20.40 8.28 -3.15
CA GLN A 281 20.19 7.59 -1.86
C GLN A 281 18.84 7.98 -1.22
N GLU A 282 18.41 9.23 -1.41
CA GLU A 282 17.16 9.78 -0.89
C GLU A 282 16.43 10.60 -1.97
N GLY A 283 15.15 10.90 -1.77
CA GLY A 283 14.40 11.82 -2.61
C GLY A 283 13.67 11.17 -3.78
N PHE A 284 14.11 10.01 -4.28
CA PHE A 284 13.39 9.30 -5.34
C PHE A 284 12.07 8.69 -4.83
N TYR A 285 10.95 9.17 -5.39
CA TYR A 285 9.59 8.84 -4.95
C TYR A 285 8.79 8.00 -5.96
N GLY A 286 9.41 7.52 -7.04
CA GLY A 286 8.77 6.63 -8.02
C GLY A 286 8.71 5.17 -7.56
N ASN A 287 8.17 4.30 -8.42
CA ASN A 287 8.11 2.87 -8.12
C ASN A 287 9.50 2.24 -8.14
N CYS A 288 9.82 1.48 -7.09
CA CYS A 288 10.95 0.56 -7.02
C CYS A 288 10.49 -0.74 -6.36
N VAL A 289 9.46 -1.34 -6.96
CA VAL A 289 8.79 -2.54 -6.44
C VAL A 289 8.86 -3.64 -7.50
N TYR A 290 9.43 -4.77 -7.11
CA TYR A 290 9.48 -5.97 -7.93
C TYR A 290 8.55 -7.04 -7.32
N PRO A 291 7.60 -7.58 -8.08
CA PRO A 291 6.74 -8.65 -7.58
C PRO A 291 7.53 -9.96 -7.50
N MET A 292 7.52 -10.57 -6.32
CA MET A 292 7.98 -11.93 -6.12
C MET A 292 6.79 -12.87 -6.14
N ALA A 293 6.96 -14.07 -6.71
CA ALA A 293 5.95 -15.10 -6.72
C ALA A 293 6.56 -16.45 -6.30
N ILE A 294 5.82 -17.17 -5.47
CA ILE A 294 6.14 -18.53 -5.03
C ILE A 294 4.99 -19.42 -5.49
N LYS A 295 5.34 -20.57 -6.06
CA LYS A 295 4.41 -21.63 -6.45
C LYS A 295 4.70 -22.87 -5.60
N ALA A 296 3.66 -23.45 -5.00
CA ALA A 296 3.76 -24.71 -4.27
C ALA A 296 2.49 -25.55 -4.43
N ARG A 297 2.59 -26.87 -4.22
CA ARG A 297 1.41 -27.73 -4.08
C ARG A 297 0.70 -27.41 -2.77
N GLY A 298 -0.64 -27.41 -2.78
CA GLY A 298 -1.47 -27.17 -1.61
C GLY A 298 -1.08 -28.09 -0.45
N GLU A 299 -0.95 -29.39 -0.71
CA GLU A 299 -0.55 -30.41 0.29
C GLU A 299 0.81 -30.12 0.96
N ARG A 300 1.76 -29.53 0.22
CA ARG A 300 3.08 -29.18 0.76
C ARG A 300 2.97 -28.06 1.78
N ILE A 301 2.11 -27.06 1.55
CA ILE A 301 1.95 -25.93 2.47
C ILE A 301 1.02 -26.30 3.63
N ASP A 302 -0.01 -27.10 3.35
CA ASP A 302 -0.97 -27.61 4.32
C ASP A 302 -0.31 -28.46 5.42
N GLY A 303 0.45 -29.48 5.01
CA GLY A 303 1.08 -30.45 5.91
C GLY A 303 2.42 -30.02 6.51
N ALA A 304 3.01 -28.93 6.04
CA ALA A 304 4.32 -28.47 6.52
C ALA A 304 4.28 -27.89 7.94
N SER A 305 5.41 -28.04 8.64
CA SER A 305 5.74 -27.22 9.79
C SER A 305 5.86 -25.75 9.39
N LEU A 306 5.67 -24.85 10.36
CA LEU A 306 5.82 -23.42 10.08
C LEU A 306 7.26 -23.04 9.69
N VAL A 307 8.25 -23.81 10.17
CA VAL A 307 9.67 -23.63 9.82
C VAL A 307 9.90 -23.90 8.33
N GLU A 308 9.38 -25.01 7.80
CA GLU A 308 9.49 -25.35 6.38
C GLU A 308 8.82 -24.29 5.47
N VAL A 309 7.65 -23.75 5.87
CA VAL A 309 7.00 -22.68 5.12
C VAL A 309 7.82 -21.39 5.14
N ILE A 310 8.48 -21.08 6.27
CA ILE A 310 9.41 -19.94 6.38
C ILE A 310 10.62 -20.14 5.45
N GLU A 311 11.18 -21.34 5.37
CA GLU A 311 12.30 -21.64 4.46
C GLU A 311 11.92 -21.39 2.99
N VAL A 312 10.75 -21.86 2.55
CA VAL A 312 10.24 -21.61 1.19
C VAL A 312 10.18 -20.11 0.87
N ILE A 313 9.72 -19.29 1.82
CA ILE A 313 9.64 -17.83 1.64
C ILE A 313 11.04 -17.19 1.60
N ARG A 314 11.95 -17.65 2.45
CA ARG A 314 13.33 -17.15 2.49
C ARG A 314 14.11 -17.48 1.23
N GLU A 315 14.03 -18.71 0.74
CA GLU A 315 14.65 -19.13 -0.53
C GLU A 315 14.18 -18.26 -1.71
N ALA A 316 12.91 -17.86 -1.71
CA ALA A 316 12.40 -16.91 -2.70
C ALA A 316 13.04 -15.52 -2.54
N LYS A 317 13.11 -14.99 -1.32
CA LYS A 317 13.72 -13.69 -1.03
C LYS A 317 15.21 -13.64 -1.36
N GLU A 318 15.96 -14.72 -1.13
CA GLU A 318 17.39 -14.82 -1.44
C GLU A 318 17.66 -14.74 -2.95
N ARG A 319 16.74 -15.26 -3.77
CA ARG A 319 16.81 -15.18 -5.25
C ARG A 319 16.37 -13.84 -5.83
N MET A 320 15.69 -12.99 -5.04
CA MET A 320 15.06 -11.74 -5.51
C MET A 320 16.04 -10.83 -6.24
N SER A 321 17.23 -10.59 -5.68
CA SER A 321 18.20 -9.68 -6.29
C SER A 321 18.66 -10.14 -7.67
N GLY A 322 18.94 -11.44 -7.81
CA GLY A 322 19.34 -12.03 -9.10
C GLY A 322 18.21 -11.99 -10.13
N MET A 323 16.98 -12.29 -9.70
CA MET A 323 15.79 -12.21 -10.55
C MET A 323 15.53 -10.78 -11.04
N PHE A 324 15.56 -9.81 -10.13
CA PHE A 324 15.36 -8.39 -10.46
C PHE A 324 16.43 -7.87 -11.43
N LEU A 325 17.71 -8.15 -11.17
CA LEU A 325 18.80 -7.70 -12.03
C LEU A 325 18.71 -8.33 -13.43
N SER A 326 18.40 -9.64 -13.50
CA SER A 326 18.17 -10.32 -14.78
C SER A 326 17.00 -9.67 -15.54
N TRP A 327 15.88 -9.39 -14.88
CA TRP A 327 14.72 -8.75 -15.49
C TRP A 327 15.02 -7.33 -15.99
N VAL A 328 15.63 -6.47 -15.16
CA VAL A 328 16.01 -5.10 -15.54
C VAL A 328 16.94 -5.09 -16.76
N MET A 329 17.85 -6.06 -16.85
CA MET A 329 18.80 -6.20 -17.95
C MET A 329 18.21 -6.90 -19.20
N GLY A 330 16.92 -7.23 -19.20
CA GLY A 330 16.26 -7.84 -20.35
C GLY A 330 16.47 -9.34 -20.52
N GLY A 331 16.74 -10.05 -19.42
CA GLY A 331 16.81 -11.51 -19.39
C GLY A 331 15.55 -12.17 -19.97
N SER A 332 15.70 -13.39 -20.47
CA SER A 332 14.63 -14.17 -21.12
C SER A 332 13.62 -14.80 -20.16
N GLY A 333 13.59 -14.37 -18.90
CA GLY A 333 12.71 -14.92 -17.86
C GLY A 333 11.24 -14.62 -18.11
N GLU A 334 10.37 -15.34 -17.41
CA GLU A 334 8.94 -15.03 -17.39
C GLU A 334 8.70 -13.61 -16.86
N ASP A 335 7.67 -12.96 -17.39
CA ASP A 335 7.24 -11.63 -16.94
C ASP A 335 6.82 -11.72 -15.46
N PRO A 336 7.53 -11.08 -14.53
CA PRO A 336 7.29 -11.23 -13.10
C PRO A 336 5.92 -10.69 -12.66
N TYR A 337 5.27 -9.92 -13.53
CA TYR A 337 3.92 -9.40 -13.33
C TYR A 337 2.81 -10.37 -13.81
N LYS A 338 3.16 -11.50 -14.42
CA LYS A 338 2.23 -12.57 -14.81
C LYS A 338 2.10 -13.65 -13.73
N VAL A 339 1.53 -13.27 -12.60
CA VAL A 339 1.12 -14.24 -11.57
C VAL A 339 -0.33 -14.68 -11.88
N PRO A 340 -0.69 -15.97 -11.75
CA PRO A 340 -2.09 -16.39 -11.82
C PRO A 340 -2.95 -15.57 -10.87
N LEU A 341 -4.11 -15.10 -11.31
CA LEU A 341 -5.07 -14.36 -10.47
C LEU A 341 -6.27 -15.24 -10.09
N ASP A 342 -5.99 -16.52 -9.83
CA ASP A 342 -6.98 -17.48 -9.39
C ASP A 342 -7.20 -17.43 -7.86
N TYR A 343 -8.19 -18.19 -7.39
CA TYR A 343 -8.51 -18.26 -5.96
C TYR A 343 -7.38 -18.91 -5.13
N GLY A 344 -6.45 -19.64 -5.75
CA GLY A 344 -5.28 -20.22 -5.08
C GLY A 344 -4.17 -19.20 -4.80
N THR A 345 -4.28 -18.00 -5.34
CA THR A 345 -3.25 -16.96 -5.25
C THR A 345 -3.54 -15.93 -4.15
N MET A 346 -2.53 -15.62 -3.35
CA MET A 346 -2.57 -14.55 -2.34
C MET A 346 -1.37 -13.61 -2.49
N VAL A 347 -1.60 -12.30 -2.39
CA VAL A 347 -0.55 -11.27 -2.41
C VAL A 347 -0.39 -10.61 -1.05
N VAL A 348 0.85 -10.35 -0.65
CA VAL A 348 1.19 -9.66 0.59
C VAL A 348 1.90 -8.35 0.29
N SER A 349 1.51 -7.29 1.01
CA SER A 349 2.17 -5.99 0.97
C SER A 349 2.45 -5.48 2.38
N ASP A 350 3.71 -5.15 2.67
CA ASP A 350 4.11 -4.66 3.99
C ASP A 350 4.10 -3.13 4.03
N TRP A 351 3.09 -2.55 4.67
CA TRP A 351 2.97 -1.10 4.90
C TRP A 351 3.49 -0.68 6.27
N SER A 352 3.86 -1.64 7.14
CA SER A 352 4.28 -1.36 8.52
C SER A 352 5.58 -0.56 8.61
N ARG A 353 6.35 -0.50 7.52
CA ARG A 353 7.64 0.20 7.42
C ARG A 353 7.69 1.22 6.30
N VAL A 354 6.55 1.50 5.67
CA VAL A 354 6.49 2.41 4.53
C VAL A 354 6.63 3.87 4.95
N GLY A 355 6.23 4.23 6.17
CA GLY A 355 6.34 5.62 6.64
C GLY A 355 5.00 6.33 6.86
N PHE A 356 3.86 5.67 6.59
CA PHE A 356 2.54 6.29 6.72
C PHE A 356 2.17 6.61 8.17
N ALA A 357 2.54 5.73 9.12
CA ALA A 357 2.25 5.92 10.54
C ALA A 357 3.05 7.08 11.14
N GLU A 358 4.25 7.32 10.60
CA GLU A 358 5.21 8.33 11.05
C GLU A 358 4.91 9.74 10.50
N VAL A 359 3.85 9.91 9.71
CA VAL A 359 3.41 11.24 9.26
C VAL A 359 2.93 12.03 10.48
N ASN A 360 3.50 13.23 10.67
CA ASN A 360 3.18 14.10 11.81
C ASN A 360 3.04 15.57 11.35
N TYR A 361 1.79 16.03 11.24
CA TYR A 361 1.44 17.39 10.80
C TYR A 361 1.68 18.48 11.87
N GLY A 362 2.15 18.11 13.06
CA GLY A 362 2.38 19.03 14.19
C GLY A 362 1.65 18.64 15.48
N TRP A 363 0.74 17.67 15.41
CA TRP A 363 -0.08 17.22 16.54
C TRP A 363 0.15 15.76 16.93
N GLY A 364 1.27 15.18 16.48
CA GLY A 364 1.63 13.79 16.71
C GLY A 364 1.50 12.92 15.46
N GLU A 365 2.01 11.71 15.56
CA GLU A 365 1.92 10.66 14.54
C GLU A 365 0.48 10.18 14.34
N ALA A 366 0.22 9.56 13.19
CA ALA A 366 -1.03 8.86 12.96
C ALA A 366 -1.16 7.70 13.96
N ILE A 367 -2.31 7.62 14.63
CA ILE A 367 -2.60 6.53 15.57
C ILE A 367 -3.09 5.27 14.87
N HIS A 368 -3.55 5.42 13.63
CA HIS A 368 -4.07 4.34 12.81
C HIS A 368 -3.85 4.67 11.33
N VAL A 369 -3.47 3.65 10.56
CA VAL A 369 -3.41 3.68 9.10
C VAL A 369 -4.37 2.62 8.59
N ALA A 370 -5.36 3.02 7.81
CA ALA A 370 -6.39 2.14 7.27
C ALA A 370 -6.33 2.10 5.73
N PRO A 371 -5.87 1.01 5.12
CA PRO A 371 -6.10 0.73 3.71
C PRO A 371 -7.61 0.58 3.44
N VAL A 372 -8.12 1.21 2.38
CA VAL A 372 -9.56 1.19 2.05
C VAL A 372 -9.85 0.91 0.57
N ASN A 373 -8.92 0.27 -0.14
CA ASN A 373 -9.08 -0.25 -1.50
C ASN A 373 -9.95 -1.52 -1.60
N ASP A 374 -11.14 -1.49 -0.98
CA ASP A 374 -12.01 -2.67 -0.84
C ASP A 374 -12.60 -3.19 -2.17
N GLU A 375 -12.47 -2.41 -3.25
CA GLU A 375 -12.96 -2.76 -4.59
C GLU A 375 -11.92 -3.56 -5.40
N CYS A 376 -10.67 -3.60 -4.93
CA CYS A 376 -9.58 -4.36 -5.56
C CYS A 376 -9.74 -5.86 -5.27
N ASN A 377 -10.59 -6.53 -6.05
CA ASN A 377 -11.10 -7.87 -5.77
C ASN A 377 -10.65 -8.95 -6.78
N PHE A 378 -9.55 -8.72 -7.47
CA PHE A 378 -9.01 -9.69 -8.43
C PHE A 378 -8.02 -10.69 -7.83
N VAL A 379 -7.53 -10.45 -6.61
CA VAL A 379 -6.60 -11.35 -5.92
C VAL A 379 -6.76 -11.24 -4.42
N ALA A 380 -6.62 -12.36 -3.72
CA ALA A 380 -6.62 -12.35 -2.27
C ALA A 380 -5.43 -11.51 -1.78
N SER A 381 -5.65 -10.67 -0.77
CA SER A 381 -4.59 -9.76 -0.29
C SER A 381 -4.48 -9.73 1.23
N CYS A 382 -3.27 -9.49 1.71
CA CYS A 382 -3.00 -9.19 3.11
C CYS A 382 -2.03 -8.01 3.22
N ILE A 383 -2.47 -6.96 3.90
CA ILE A 383 -1.66 -5.76 4.14
C ILE A 383 -1.17 -5.78 5.58
N TYR A 384 0.15 -5.63 5.76
CA TYR A 384 0.76 -5.53 7.09
C TYR A 384 0.84 -4.09 7.54
N LEU A 385 0.40 -3.84 8.77
CA LEU A 385 0.29 -2.52 9.37
C LEU A 385 0.93 -2.54 10.75
N GLN A 386 1.32 -1.37 11.24
CA GLN A 386 1.62 -1.22 12.65
C GLN A 386 0.31 -1.37 13.45
N PRO A 387 0.30 -2.19 14.51
CA PRO A 387 -0.87 -2.30 15.37
C PRO A 387 -1.10 -0.99 16.15
N SER A 388 -2.35 -0.68 16.47
CA SER A 388 -2.70 0.50 17.26
C SER A 388 -2.01 0.44 18.63
N LYS A 389 -1.27 1.50 19.01
CA LYS A 389 -0.59 1.60 20.31
C LYS A 389 -1.61 1.36 21.45
N PRO A 390 -1.26 0.62 22.53
CA PRO A 390 0.08 0.17 22.93
C PRO A 390 0.46 -1.23 22.41
N LYS A 391 -0.35 -1.86 21.54
CA LYS A 391 -0.04 -3.20 21.02
C LYS A 391 1.29 -3.19 20.28
N GLN A 392 2.05 -4.28 20.42
CA GLN A 392 3.30 -4.52 19.69
C GLN A 392 3.18 -5.78 18.84
N GLY A 393 3.87 -5.81 17.71
CA GLY A 393 3.84 -6.92 16.77
C GLY A 393 3.45 -6.46 15.37
N MET A 394 2.54 -7.18 14.73
CA MET A 394 2.07 -6.89 13.39
C MET A 394 0.55 -6.97 13.31
N ARG A 395 -0.08 -5.96 12.72
CA ARG A 395 -1.50 -6.01 12.35
C ARG A 395 -1.61 -6.50 10.91
N LEU A 396 -2.46 -7.50 10.70
CA LEU A 396 -2.76 -8.07 9.39
C LEU A 396 -4.18 -7.66 9.01
N MET A 397 -4.30 -6.82 7.99
CA MET A 397 -5.59 -6.54 7.36
C MET A 397 -5.75 -7.47 6.16
N THR A 398 -6.62 -8.46 6.31
CA THR A 398 -6.79 -9.54 5.35
C THR A 398 -8.05 -9.34 4.51
N ARG A 399 -7.93 -9.57 3.22
CA ARG A 399 -9.00 -9.87 2.26
C ARG A 399 -8.64 -11.19 1.59
N CYS A 400 -8.47 -12.24 2.42
CA CYS A 400 -7.82 -13.48 1.99
C CYS A 400 -8.81 -14.50 1.41
N VAL A 401 -10.06 -14.49 1.85
CA VAL A 401 -11.03 -15.56 1.56
C VAL A 401 -12.43 -15.01 1.32
N GLU A 402 -13.23 -15.73 0.55
CA GLU A 402 -14.66 -15.44 0.40
C GLU A 402 -15.46 -15.88 1.64
N LYS A 403 -16.68 -15.36 1.75
CA LYS A 403 -17.59 -15.56 2.89
C LYS A 403 -17.69 -17.00 3.38
N GLN A 404 -17.79 -17.97 2.47
CA GLN A 404 -17.93 -19.39 2.81
C GLN A 404 -16.71 -19.98 3.55
N HIS A 405 -15.52 -19.41 3.34
CA HIS A 405 -14.27 -19.88 3.94
C HIS A 405 -13.82 -19.02 5.13
N LEU A 406 -14.45 -17.88 5.38
CA LEU A 406 -14.10 -16.96 6.47
C LEU A 406 -14.12 -17.63 7.87
N PRO A 407 -15.10 -18.48 8.23
CA PRO A 407 -15.07 -19.17 9.52
C PRO A 407 -13.86 -20.10 9.68
N ALA A 408 -13.55 -20.89 8.65
CA ALA A 408 -12.39 -21.79 8.65
C ALA A 408 -11.07 -21.02 8.73
N PHE A 409 -10.94 -19.94 7.95
CA PHE A 409 -9.75 -19.08 7.97
C PHE A 409 -9.55 -18.40 9.32
N THR A 410 -10.63 -17.90 9.92
CA THR A 410 -10.59 -17.28 11.26
C THR A 410 -10.18 -18.31 12.31
N ALA A 411 -10.69 -19.54 12.23
CA ALA A 411 -10.31 -20.63 13.14
C ALA A 411 -8.83 -20.98 13.00
N GLU A 412 -8.31 -21.13 11.77
CA GLU A 412 -6.88 -21.38 11.52
C GLU A 412 -6.01 -20.25 12.07
N MET A 413 -6.31 -18.99 11.74
CA MET A 413 -5.58 -17.85 12.27
C MET A 413 -5.59 -17.82 13.80
N THR A 414 -6.75 -18.10 14.41
CA THR A 414 -6.93 -18.09 15.88
C THR A 414 -6.06 -19.13 16.58
N LYS A 415 -5.89 -20.33 16.00
CA LYS A 415 -4.95 -21.35 16.53
C LYS A 415 -3.56 -20.74 16.72
N PHE A 416 -3.05 -20.02 15.72
CA PHE A 416 -1.73 -19.39 15.81
C PHE A 416 -1.68 -18.19 16.75
N LEU A 417 -2.78 -17.50 17.00
CA LEU A 417 -2.82 -16.33 17.88
C LEU A 417 -2.96 -16.70 19.36
N LEU A 418 -3.61 -17.82 19.69
CA LEU A 418 -3.97 -18.19 21.07
C LEU A 418 -3.04 -19.19 21.75
N HIS A 419 -2.09 -19.81 21.04
CA HIS A 419 -1.10 -20.67 21.68
C HIS A 419 -0.14 -19.83 22.53
N LYS A 420 -0.34 -19.87 23.85
CA LYS A 420 0.58 -19.34 24.86
C LYS A 420 1.90 -20.08 24.87
#